data_AF-A0A327U390-F1
#
_entry.id   AF-A0A327U390-F1
#
_cell.length_a   1.000
_cell.length_b   1.000
_cell.length_c   1.000
_cell.angle_alpha   90.00
_cell.angle_beta   90.00
_cell.angle_gamma   90.00
#
_symmetry.space_group_name_H-M   'P 1'
#
loop_
_entity.id
_entity.type
_entity.pdbx_description
1 polymer ?
#
loop_
_entity_poly.entity_id
_entity_poly.type
_entity_poly.pdbx_seq_one_letter_code
_entity_poly.pdbx_strand_id
1 'polypeptide(L)'
;MIPNGVTPADDQTAADIFGVSVGYWQSTKHWEKIRGLKLLNREGSRRRIYSKEQLLAARAEEERAKAVNEMPQYDLPPVPTGAHPDDLLDLEESLYALPEEKRVTLSTWKTYRYGTKTSLPAPDFNLGGKKPDVEDGGGEEADGEVVGGEDFWRRQTILDWAANRRGRGNPKGRPVGRKESQSRPPNPQAEARRERARLLLDEIPTVLTAKMLGEHLGVHPVHAERILRAARLDKVREMLAGNPNLLVADVQEALGLNVHAHAKKLLHEARKAGADTQ
;
A
#
# COMPACT_ATOMS: atom_id res chain seq x y z
N MET A 1 11.05 15.45 10.36
CA MET A 1 10.23 16.66 10.25
C MET A 1 10.99 17.60 9.37
N ILE A 2 10.39 18.01 8.26
CA ILE A 2 10.98 18.99 7.34
C ILE A 2 10.48 20.36 7.79
N PRO A 3 11.35 21.26 8.28
CA PRO A 3 10.92 22.56 8.79
C PRO A 3 10.34 23.45 7.69
N ASN A 4 9.43 24.33 8.07
CA ASN A 4 8.93 25.35 7.15
C ASN A 4 10.08 26.17 6.51
N GLY A 5 9.92 26.48 5.21
CA GLY A 5 10.92 27.22 4.44
C GLY A 5 12.11 26.40 3.95
N VAL A 6 12.17 25.10 4.25
CA VAL A 6 13.20 24.18 3.75
C VAL A 6 12.65 23.36 2.60
N THR A 7 13.34 23.35 1.46
CA THR A 7 12.97 22.48 0.35
C THR A 7 13.53 21.07 0.59
N PRO A 8 12.69 20.03 0.73
CA PRO A 8 13.19 18.67 0.92
C PRO A 8 13.80 18.11 -0.36
N ALA A 9 14.90 17.37 -0.22
CA ALA A 9 15.56 16.65 -1.30
C ALA A 9 15.79 15.20 -0.88
N ASP A 10 15.54 14.25 -1.79
CA ASP A 10 15.84 12.83 -1.60
C ASP A 10 17.23 12.45 -2.17
N ASP A 11 17.60 11.17 -2.06
CA ASP A 11 18.87 10.66 -2.60
C ASP A 11 19.01 10.89 -4.12
N GLN A 12 17.91 10.86 -4.88
CA GLN A 12 17.93 11.13 -6.31
C GLN A 12 18.29 12.59 -6.57
N THR A 13 17.55 13.51 -5.95
CA THR A 13 17.81 14.95 -6.05
C THR A 13 19.22 15.29 -5.60
N ALA A 14 19.70 14.67 -4.52
CA ALA A 14 21.06 14.86 -4.03
C ALA A 14 22.09 14.36 -5.05
N ALA A 15 21.93 13.15 -5.61
CA ALA A 15 22.83 12.63 -6.62
C ALA A 15 22.89 13.54 -7.87
N ASP A 16 21.73 14.04 -8.32
CA ASP A 16 21.62 14.97 -9.44
C ASP A 16 22.35 16.30 -9.15
N ILE A 17 22.22 16.83 -7.92
CA ILE A 17 22.97 18.00 -7.47
C ILE A 17 24.48 17.73 -7.52
N PHE A 18 24.98 16.55 -7.18
CA PHE A 18 26.43 16.29 -7.21
C PHE A 18 26.91 15.75 -8.56
N GLY A 19 26.03 15.60 -9.56
CA GLY A 19 26.37 15.08 -10.88
C GLY A 19 26.86 13.62 -10.84
N VAL A 20 26.37 12.83 -9.87
CA VAL A 20 26.73 11.42 -9.67
C VAL A 20 25.49 10.53 -9.80
N SER A 21 25.68 9.23 -9.98
CA SER A 21 24.55 8.29 -9.93
C SER A 21 24.05 8.10 -8.49
N VAL A 22 22.76 7.79 -8.32
CA VAL A 22 22.18 7.48 -6.99
C VAL A 22 22.90 6.31 -6.33
N GLY A 23 23.25 5.27 -7.09
CA GLY A 23 24.01 4.13 -6.57
C GLY A 23 25.39 4.53 -6.05
N TYR A 24 26.07 5.47 -6.72
CA TYR A 24 27.33 6.02 -6.23
C TYR A 24 27.14 6.86 -4.96
N TRP A 25 26.14 7.76 -4.95
CA TRP A 25 25.77 8.55 -3.77
C TRP A 25 25.54 7.66 -2.55
N GLN A 26 24.76 6.59 -2.71
CA GLN A 26 24.41 5.63 -1.67
C GLN A 26 25.57 4.76 -1.20
N SER A 27 26.35 4.21 -2.13
CA SER A 27 27.45 3.29 -1.80
C SER A 27 28.63 3.99 -1.14
N THR A 28 28.96 5.20 -1.59
CA THR A 28 30.05 6.01 -1.02
C THR A 28 29.64 6.79 0.21
N LYS A 29 28.33 6.78 0.53
CA LYS A 29 27.72 7.55 1.60
C LYS A 29 28.16 9.01 1.58
N HIS A 30 28.07 9.64 0.41
CA HIS A 30 28.65 10.97 0.19
C HIS A 30 28.18 12.02 1.21
N TRP A 31 26.92 11.91 1.66
CA TRP A 31 26.36 12.77 2.72
C TRP A 31 27.13 12.72 4.04
N GLU A 32 27.80 11.61 4.40
CA GLU A 32 28.60 11.52 5.63
C GLU A 32 29.88 12.35 5.56
N LYS A 33 30.34 12.69 4.35
CA LYS A 33 31.54 13.52 4.12
C LYS A 33 31.24 15.01 4.22
N ILE A 34 29.99 15.41 4.05
CA ILE A 34 29.54 16.81 4.10
C ILE A 34 29.28 17.17 5.56
N ARG A 35 30.28 17.79 6.20
CA ARG A 35 30.19 18.17 7.62
C ARG A 35 29.07 19.20 7.83
N GLY A 36 28.18 18.92 8.77
CA GLY A 36 27.06 19.83 9.13
C GLY A 36 25.78 19.61 8.32
N LEU A 37 25.80 18.73 7.32
CA LEU A 37 24.59 18.36 6.59
C LEU A 37 23.64 17.60 7.52
N LYS A 38 22.43 18.13 7.69
CA LYS A 38 21.45 17.54 8.61
C LYS A 38 20.42 16.71 7.85
N LEU A 39 20.27 15.46 8.27
CA LEU A 39 19.14 14.62 7.86
C LEU A 39 17.85 15.15 8.50
N LEU A 40 16.85 15.45 7.68
CA LEU A 40 15.57 16.05 8.10
C LEU A 40 14.53 15.01 8.50
N ASN A 41 14.71 13.77 8.07
CA ASN A 41 13.85 12.65 8.40
C ASN A 41 14.16 12.09 9.80
N ARG A 42 13.19 11.37 10.39
CA ARG A 42 13.38 10.68 11.67
C ARG A 42 14.37 9.50 11.53
N GLU A 43 14.97 9.12 12.63
CA GLU A 43 15.80 7.90 12.70
C GLU A 43 14.97 6.66 12.31
N GLY A 44 15.55 5.78 11.49
CA GLY A 44 14.87 4.58 10.99
C GLY A 44 13.90 4.82 9.82
N SER A 45 13.81 6.04 9.28
CA SER A 45 13.06 6.29 8.04
C SER A 45 13.63 5.50 6.87
N ARG A 46 12.76 5.05 5.97
CA ARG A 46 13.15 4.25 4.80
C ARG A 46 13.95 5.06 3.77
N ARG A 47 13.63 6.34 3.62
CA ARG A 47 14.31 7.26 2.69
C ARG A 47 15.06 8.32 3.49
N ARG A 48 16.18 8.80 2.94
CA ARG A 48 16.94 9.94 3.48
C ARG A 48 16.40 11.22 2.87
N ILE A 49 16.26 12.24 3.71
CA ILE A 49 15.75 13.55 3.30
C ILE A 49 16.72 14.61 3.80
N TYR A 50 17.08 15.51 2.90
CA TYR A 50 18.06 16.58 3.12
C TYR A 50 17.39 17.94 2.87
N SER A 51 18.03 19.01 3.35
CA SER A 51 17.74 20.35 2.84
C SER A 51 18.41 20.51 1.49
N LYS A 52 17.64 20.87 0.47
CA LYS A 52 18.16 21.18 -0.87
C LYS A 52 19.15 22.34 -0.82
N GLU A 53 18.86 23.34 0.01
CA GLU A 53 19.70 24.53 0.20
C GLU A 53 21.07 24.15 0.77
N GLN A 54 21.10 23.25 1.77
CA GLN A 54 22.36 22.72 2.31
C GLN A 54 23.14 21.91 1.26
N LEU A 55 22.46 21.09 0.45
CA LEU A 55 23.13 20.33 -0.62
C LEU A 55 23.75 21.24 -1.69
N LEU A 56 23.04 22.29 -2.10
CA LEU A 56 23.55 23.27 -3.07
C LEU A 56 24.74 24.06 -2.52
N ALA A 57 24.67 24.48 -1.25
CA ALA A 57 25.79 25.14 -0.58
C ALA A 57 27.02 24.21 -0.50
N ALA A 58 26.81 22.95 -0.11
CA ALA A 58 27.88 21.95 -0.06
C ALA A 58 28.56 21.73 -1.42
N ARG A 59 27.77 21.62 -2.50
CA ARG A 59 28.31 21.51 -3.86
C ARG A 59 29.14 22.73 -4.24
N ALA A 60 28.64 23.93 -3.96
CA ALA A 60 29.37 25.17 -4.27
C ALA A 60 30.72 25.26 -3.54
N GLU A 61 30.78 24.78 -2.29
CA GLU A 61 32.02 24.69 -1.53
C GLU A 61 32.97 23.63 -2.09
N GLU A 62 32.48 22.45 -2.51
CA GLU A 62 33.30 21.44 -3.17
C GLU A 62 33.91 21.96 -4.49
N GLU A 63 33.12 22.67 -5.30
CA GLU A 63 33.60 23.26 -6.56
C GLU A 63 34.67 24.35 -6.30
N ARG A 64 34.47 25.21 -5.29
CA ARG A 64 35.46 26.21 -4.89
C ARG A 64 36.76 25.58 -4.40
N ALA A 65 36.65 24.61 -3.49
CA ALA A 65 37.80 23.93 -2.91
C ALA A 65 38.60 23.16 -3.98
N LYS A 66 37.90 22.52 -4.94
CA LYS A 66 38.53 21.87 -6.09
C LYS A 66 39.28 22.86 -6.98
N ALA A 67 38.75 24.06 -7.19
CA ALA A 67 39.43 25.10 -8.00
C ALA A 67 40.73 25.60 -7.36
N VAL A 68 40.79 25.62 -6.02
CA VAL A 68 41.96 26.08 -5.24
C VAL A 68 42.86 24.91 -4.81
N ASN A 69 42.45 23.66 -5.09
CA ASN A 69 43.11 22.42 -4.65
C ASN A 69 43.25 22.30 -3.11
N GLU A 70 42.21 22.74 -2.40
CA GLU A 70 42.09 22.67 -0.94
C GLU A 70 40.98 21.71 -0.51
N MET A 71 40.90 21.42 0.80
CA MET A 71 39.79 20.64 1.35
C MET A 71 38.54 21.52 1.50
N PRO A 72 37.35 21.03 1.14
CA PRO A 72 36.12 21.81 1.25
C PRO A 72 35.79 22.12 2.71
N GLN A 73 35.52 23.40 2.97
CA GLN A 73 35.01 23.87 4.24
C GLN A 73 33.51 24.17 4.11
N TYR A 74 32.70 23.27 4.67
CA TYR A 74 31.24 23.36 4.56
C TYR A 74 30.68 24.39 5.56
N ASP A 75 30.38 25.60 5.09
CA ASP A 75 29.58 26.59 5.82
C ASP A 75 28.12 26.52 5.35
N LEU A 76 27.38 25.55 5.88
CA LEU A 76 26.03 25.25 5.42
C LEU A 76 25.00 26.15 6.09
N PRO A 77 23.94 26.56 5.38
CA PRO A 77 22.87 27.32 5.98
C PRO A 77 22.23 26.53 7.13
N PRO A 78 21.90 27.20 8.25
CA PRO A 78 21.29 26.52 9.39
C PRO A 78 19.87 26.07 9.04
N VAL A 79 19.53 24.84 9.45
CA VAL A 79 18.16 24.34 9.33
C VAL A 79 17.33 24.96 10.47
N PRO A 80 16.18 25.60 10.17
CA PRO A 80 15.31 26.16 11.20
C PRO A 80 14.96 25.13 12.28
N THR A 81 14.97 25.57 13.53
CA THR A 81 14.63 24.75 14.69
C THR A 81 13.36 25.29 15.35
N GLY A 82 12.51 24.38 15.82
CA GLY A 82 11.21 24.72 16.41
C GLY A 82 10.04 24.13 15.62
N ALA A 83 8.90 23.99 16.28
CA ALA A 83 7.67 23.55 15.63
C ALA A 83 6.99 24.74 14.95
N HIS A 84 6.68 24.59 13.66
CA HIS A 84 5.93 25.55 12.87
C HIS A 84 4.64 24.90 12.32
N PRO A 85 3.53 25.65 12.17
CA PRO A 85 2.29 25.14 11.56
C PRO A 85 2.48 24.57 10.14
N ASP A 86 3.40 25.16 9.38
CA ASP A 86 3.74 24.72 8.02
C ASP A 86 4.88 23.69 7.93
N ASP A 87 5.33 23.12 9.06
CA ASP A 87 6.28 22.00 9.00
C ASP A 87 5.65 20.83 8.23
N LEU A 88 6.43 20.25 7.31
CA LEU A 88 6.05 19.04 6.61
C LEU A 88 6.41 17.81 7.47
N LEU A 89 5.39 17.02 7.78
CA LEU A 89 5.45 15.85 8.67
C LEU A 89 5.24 14.58 7.86
N ASP A 90 6.06 13.56 8.12
CA ASP A 90 5.78 12.23 7.59
C ASP A 90 4.52 11.61 8.26
N LEU A 91 4.14 10.40 7.82
CA LEU A 91 2.98 9.71 8.36
C LEU A 91 3.06 9.44 9.87
N GLU A 92 4.24 9.18 10.44
CA GLU A 92 4.35 8.91 11.88
C GLU A 92 4.47 10.21 12.68
N GLU A 93 5.20 11.19 12.17
CA GLU A 93 5.34 12.53 12.74
C GLU A 93 4.00 13.27 12.80
N SER A 94 3.15 13.11 11.79
CA SER A 94 1.78 13.64 11.79
C SER A 94 0.92 13.07 12.91
N LEU A 95 1.09 11.79 13.27
CA LEU A 95 0.42 11.21 14.44
C LEU A 95 0.88 11.87 15.74
N TYR A 96 2.19 12.09 15.88
CA TYR A 96 2.76 12.69 17.09
C TYR A 96 2.48 14.19 17.22
N ALA A 97 2.17 14.88 16.12
CA ALA A 97 1.70 16.26 16.16
C ALA A 97 0.32 16.42 16.85
N LEU A 98 -0.48 15.36 16.92
CA LEU A 98 -1.77 15.39 17.62
C LEU A 98 -1.58 15.42 19.14
N PRO A 99 -2.50 16.08 19.89
CA PRO A 99 -2.60 15.93 21.35
C PRO A 99 -2.76 14.46 21.74
N GLU A 100 -2.19 14.05 22.86
CA GLU A 100 -2.10 12.65 23.27
C GLU A 100 -3.48 11.98 23.36
N GLU A 101 -4.49 12.72 23.81
CA GLU A 101 -5.88 12.26 23.95
C GLU A 101 -6.54 11.96 22.60
N LYS A 102 -6.02 12.53 21.52
CA LYS A 102 -6.51 12.36 20.15
C LYS A 102 -5.67 11.36 19.35
N ARG A 103 -4.54 10.89 19.88
CA ARG A 103 -3.68 9.92 19.19
C ARG A 103 -4.37 8.56 19.13
N VAL A 104 -4.32 7.94 17.95
CA VAL A 104 -4.71 6.55 17.75
C VAL A 104 -3.45 5.67 17.72
N THR A 105 -3.62 4.35 17.72
CA THR A 105 -2.47 3.47 17.52
C THR A 105 -1.85 3.71 16.14
N LEU A 106 -0.52 3.56 16.02
CA LEU A 106 0.18 3.73 14.76
C LEU A 106 -0.39 2.84 13.63
N SER A 107 -0.80 1.61 13.97
CA SER A 107 -1.48 0.72 13.03
C SER A 107 -2.78 1.32 12.48
N THR A 108 -3.63 1.87 13.37
CA THR A 108 -4.87 2.56 12.97
C THR A 108 -4.55 3.79 12.12
N TRP A 109 -3.53 4.56 12.50
CA TRP A 109 -3.10 5.73 11.75
C TRP A 109 -2.67 5.37 10.32
N LYS A 110 -1.90 4.29 10.16
CA LYS A 110 -1.52 3.76 8.84
C LYS A 110 -2.73 3.37 7.99
N THR A 111 -3.81 2.88 8.60
CA THR A 111 -5.05 2.60 7.85
C THR A 111 -5.78 3.86 7.39
N TYR A 112 -5.61 5.01 8.06
CA TYR A 112 -6.26 6.25 7.63
C TYR A 112 -5.65 6.81 6.34
N ARG A 113 -4.41 6.45 6.00
CA ARG A 113 -3.81 6.85 4.71
C ARG A 113 -4.61 6.36 3.50
N TYR A 114 -5.19 5.16 3.58
CA TYR A 114 -5.93 4.53 2.47
C TYR A 114 -7.39 4.19 2.85
N GLY A 115 -7.87 4.73 3.97
CA GLY A 115 -9.14 4.34 4.56
C GLY A 115 -10.33 5.00 3.86
N THR A 116 -11.40 4.26 3.61
CA THR A 116 -12.63 4.80 2.98
C THR A 116 -13.61 5.45 3.96
N LYS A 117 -13.50 5.17 5.27
CA LYS A 117 -14.39 5.70 6.31
C LYS A 117 -13.80 6.86 7.10
N THR A 118 -12.49 6.81 7.30
CA THR A 118 -11.69 7.86 7.93
C THR A 118 -10.41 7.91 7.13
N SER A 119 -10.33 8.88 6.24
CA SER A 119 -9.16 9.16 5.43
C SER A 119 -8.39 10.34 6.03
N LEU A 120 -7.07 10.29 5.94
CA LEU A 120 -6.26 11.49 6.07
C LEU A 120 -6.61 12.48 4.94
N PRO A 121 -6.35 13.78 5.13
CA PRO A 121 -6.43 14.72 4.01
C PRO A 121 -5.40 14.31 2.93
N ALA A 122 -5.59 14.82 1.72
CA ALA A 122 -4.59 14.67 0.67
C ALA A 122 -3.23 15.19 1.19
N PRO A 123 -2.11 14.55 0.84
CA PRO A 123 -0.79 15.03 1.24
C PRO A 123 -0.53 16.41 0.63
N ASP A 124 0.02 17.31 1.44
CA ASP A 124 0.41 18.65 1.00
C ASP A 124 1.65 18.61 0.10
N PHE A 125 2.46 17.55 0.23
CA PHE A 125 3.67 17.34 -0.55
C PHE A 125 3.97 15.84 -0.70
N ASN A 126 4.39 15.41 -1.89
CA ASN A 126 4.85 14.05 -2.15
C ASN A 126 6.28 14.09 -2.69
N LEU A 127 7.22 13.44 -1.99
CA LEU A 127 8.63 13.41 -2.38
C LEU A 127 8.96 12.12 -3.15
N GLY A 128 9.49 12.28 -4.37
CA GLY A 128 9.98 11.17 -5.18
C GLY A 128 8.88 10.21 -5.65
N GLY A 129 7.64 10.70 -5.76
CA GLY A 129 6.59 10.05 -6.53
C GLY A 129 6.67 10.46 -7.99
N LYS A 130 6.37 9.53 -8.89
CA LYS A 130 6.24 9.84 -10.31
C LYS A 130 4.81 10.30 -10.55
N LYS A 131 4.64 11.49 -11.12
CA LYS A 131 3.41 11.75 -11.88
C LYS A 131 3.40 10.75 -13.04
N PRO A 132 2.27 10.10 -13.35
CA PRO A 132 2.19 9.31 -14.58
C PRO A 132 2.61 10.22 -15.73
N ASP A 133 3.58 9.77 -16.53
CA ASP A 133 4.13 10.53 -17.64
C ASP A 133 2.98 10.96 -18.56
N VAL A 134 2.76 12.27 -18.68
CA VAL A 134 1.96 12.85 -19.76
C VAL A 134 2.88 12.81 -20.97
N GLU A 135 2.61 11.92 -21.92
CA GLU A 135 3.27 11.95 -23.23
C GLU A 135 3.13 13.36 -23.83
N ASP A 136 4.25 13.89 -24.31
CA ASP A 136 4.44 15.24 -24.85
C ASP A 136 3.22 15.77 -25.63
N GLY A 137 2.49 16.71 -25.01
CA GLY A 137 1.32 17.30 -25.65
C GLY A 137 0.54 18.27 -24.79
N GLY A 138 1.14 19.41 -24.46
CA GLY A 138 0.43 20.67 -24.22
C GLY A 138 -0.64 20.71 -23.12
N GLY A 139 -0.23 21.22 -21.96
CA GLY A 139 -1.06 22.07 -21.10
C GLY A 139 -2.43 21.53 -20.66
N GLU A 140 -2.46 20.86 -19.51
CA GLU A 140 -3.43 21.09 -18.42
C GLU A 140 -2.98 20.25 -17.22
N GLU A 141 -3.20 20.76 -16.01
CA GLU A 141 -2.81 20.11 -14.75
C GLU A 141 -3.50 18.74 -14.65
N ALA A 142 -2.77 17.66 -14.96
CA ALA A 142 -3.30 16.32 -14.80
C ALA A 142 -3.52 16.04 -13.30
N ASP A 143 -4.80 15.86 -12.93
CA ASP A 143 -5.30 15.23 -11.69
C ASP A 143 -4.90 13.73 -11.62
N GLY A 144 -3.65 13.42 -11.94
CA GLY A 144 -3.08 12.08 -11.83
C GLY A 144 -2.68 11.81 -10.38
N GLU A 145 -3.15 10.69 -9.83
CA GLU A 145 -2.66 10.17 -8.55
C GLU A 145 -1.14 9.93 -8.68
N VAL A 146 -0.35 10.66 -7.89
CA VAL A 146 1.11 10.48 -7.86
C VAL A 146 1.37 9.07 -7.32
N VAL A 147 1.92 8.19 -8.16
CA VAL A 147 2.16 6.79 -7.77
C VAL A 147 3.57 6.65 -7.22
N GLY A 148 3.66 6.22 -5.96
CA GLY A 148 4.91 6.09 -5.23
C GLY A 148 5.33 7.39 -4.52
N GLY A 149 6.52 7.37 -3.92
CA GLY A 149 7.00 8.49 -3.11
C GLY A 149 6.68 8.38 -1.62
N GLU A 150 7.07 9.41 -0.88
CA GLU A 150 6.74 9.58 0.54
C GLU A 150 5.83 10.79 0.70
N ASP A 151 4.71 10.58 1.40
CA ASP A 151 3.68 11.59 1.62
C ASP A 151 4.01 12.42 2.86
N PHE A 152 3.86 13.73 2.72
CA PHE A 152 4.03 14.69 3.80
C PHE A 152 2.79 15.56 3.94
N TRP A 153 2.45 15.87 5.18
CA TRP A 153 1.38 16.78 5.52
C TRP A 153 1.92 17.94 6.34
N ARG A 154 1.41 19.14 6.11
CA ARG A 154 1.67 20.28 6.99
C ARG A 154 1.10 19.95 8.36
N ARG A 155 1.81 20.35 9.41
CA ARG A 155 1.35 20.20 10.79
C ARG A 155 -0.06 20.76 10.97
N GLN A 156 -0.33 21.94 10.43
CA GLN A 156 -1.64 22.59 10.53
C GLN A 156 -2.73 21.79 9.83
N THR A 157 -2.48 21.28 8.62
CA THR A 157 -3.41 20.42 7.88
C THR A 157 -3.88 19.22 8.73
N ILE A 158 -2.95 18.58 9.46
CA ILE A 158 -3.27 17.46 10.35
C ILE A 158 -4.05 17.90 11.58
N LEU A 159 -3.70 19.03 12.18
CA LEU A 159 -4.40 19.58 13.34
C LEU A 159 -5.84 20.00 12.99
N ASP A 160 -6.03 20.66 11.85
CA ASP A 160 -7.34 21.08 11.35
C ASP A 160 -8.20 19.87 11.00
N TRP A 161 -7.63 18.88 10.32
CA TRP A 161 -8.31 17.62 10.07
C TRP A 161 -8.72 16.93 11.39
N ALA A 162 -7.85 16.90 12.40
CA ALA A 162 -8.15 16.26 13.68
C ALA A 162 -9.15 17.04 14.55
N ALA A 163 -9.28 18.36 14.33
CA ALA A 163 -10.32 19.19 14.94
C ALA A 163 -11.70 18.91 14.31
N ASN A 164 -11.73 18.70 12.99
CA ASN A 164 -12.97 18.55 12.22
C ASN A 164 -13.42 17.09 12.02
N ARG A 165 -12.54 16.11 12.25
CA ARG A 165 -12.92 14.70 12.10
C ARG A 165 -14.04 14.36 13.07
N ARG A 166 -15.07 13.67 12.57
CA ARG A 166 -16.13 13.12 13.43
C ARG A 166 -15.46 12.32 14.53
N GLY A 167 -15.64 12.75 15.78
CA GLY A 167 -15.13 12.04 16.94
C GLY A 167 -15.55 10.56 16.89
N ARG A 168 -14.82 9.71 17.60
CA ARG A 168 -15.13 8.28 17.74
C ARG A 168 -16.63 8.16 17.99
N GLY A 169 -17.35 7.60 17.01
CA GLY A 169 -18.81 7.71 16.95
C GLY A 169 -19.46 7.37 18.30
N ASN A 170 -20.39 8.24 18.72
CA ASN A 170 -21.38 8.09 19.78
C ASN A 170 -21.00 7.19 21.00
N PRO A 171 -20.99 7.68 22.25
CA PRO A 171 -20.73 6.88 23.46
C PRO A 171 -21.73 5.75 23.72
N LYS A 172 -22.73 5.55 22.84
CA LYS A 172 -23.42 4.26 22.72
C LYS A 172 -22.40 3.24 22.22
N GLY A 173 -21.63 2.70 23.16
CA GLY A 173 -20.72 1.60 22.93
C GLY A 173 -21.37 0.56 22.03
N ARG A 174 -20.54 -0.11 21.22
CA ARG A 174 -20.96 -1.27 20.42
C ARG A 174 -21.88 -2.11 21.32
N PRO A 175 -23.18 -2.30 20.97
CA PRO A 175 -24.06 -3.08 21.80
C PRO A 175 -23.34 -4.38 22.09
N VAL A 176 -23.27 -4.75 23.38
CA VAL A 176 -22.58 -5.95 23.85
C VAL A 176 -22.96 -7.05 22.88
N GLY A 177 -21.97 -7.51 22.11
CA GLY A 177 -22.21 -8.49 21.06
C GLY A 177 -22.94 -9.65 21.73
N ARG A 178 -24.13 -10.00 21.23
CA ARG A 178 -24.85 -11.15 21.75
C ARG A 178 -23.86 -12.31 21.79
N LYS A 179 -23.67 -12.91 22.97
CA LYS A 179 -22.87 -14.14 23.15
C LYS A 179 -23.45 -15.32 22.36
N GLU A 180 -24.65 -15.14 21.82
CA GLU A 180 -25.25 -16.02 20.83
C GLU A 180 -24.43 -15.96 19.54
N SER A 181 -23.51 -16.92 19.40
CA SER A 181 -22.90 -17.36 18.14
C SER A 181 -23.97 -17.97 17.22
N GLN A 182 -25.08 -17.27 17.00
CA GLN A 182 -25.98 -17.64 15.93
C GLN A 182 -25.31 -17.21 14.63
N SER A 183 -24.93 -18.20 13.83
CA SER A 183 -24.51 -18.01 12.45
C SER A 183 -25.48 -17.05 11.79
N ARG A 184 -24.95 -15.95 11.23
CA ARG A 184 -25.79 -15.01 10.48
C ARG A 184 -26.60 -15.81 9.46
N PRO A 185 -27.89 -15.47 9.24
CA PRO A 185 -28.67 -16.13 8.22
C PRO A 185 -27.91 -16.04 6.89
N PRO A 186 -27.86 -17.14 6.12
CA PRO A 186 -27.15 -17.17 4.84
C PRO A 186 -27.61 -15.99 3.97
N ASN A 187 -26.65 -15.27 3.40
CA ASN A 187 -26.96 -14.16 2.53
C ASN A 187 -27.54 -14.73 1.22
N PRO A 188 -28.81 -14.44 0.86
CA PRO A 188 -29.43 -15.00 -0.34
C PRO A 188 -28.66 -14.64 -1.62
N GLN A 189 -27.99 -13.48 -1.66
CA GLN A 189 -27.13 -13.13 -2.80
C GLN A 189 -25.88 -14.01 -2.89
N ALA A 190 -25.36 -14.49 -1.75
CA ALA A 190 -24.18 -15.35 -1.76
C ALA A 190 -24.53 -16.76 -2.26
N GLU A 191 -25.72 -17.26 -1.95
CA GLU A 191 -26.22 -18.54 -2.48
C GLU A 191 -26.49 -18.44 -3.98
N ALA A 192 -27.20 -17.41 -4.43
CA ALA A 192 -27.45 -17.17 -5.86
C ALA A 192 -26.15 -17.09 -6.68
N ARG A 193 -25.10 -16.43 -6.16
CA ARG A 193 -23.78 -16.37 -6.80
C ARG A 193 -23.09 -17.74 -6.88
N ARG A 194 -23.24 -18.59 -5.85
CA ARG A 194 -22.67 -19.95 -5.86
C ARG A 194 -23.39 -20.83 -6.87
N GLU A 195 -24.72 -20.77 -6.90
CA GLU A 195 -25.52 -21.52 -7.87
C GLU A 195 -25.20 -21.08 -9.30
N ARG A 196 -25.10 -19.78 -9.55
CA ARG A 196 -24.69 -19.27 -10.87
C ARG A 196 -23.28 -19.71 -11.26
N ALA A 197 -22.35 -19.77 -10.32
CA ALA A 197 -21.01 -20.28 -10.57
C ALA A 197 -20.99 -21.78 -10.90
N ARG A 198 -21.87 -22.58 -10.30
CA ARG A 198 -22.02 -24.01 -10.65
C ARG A 198 -22.55 -24.18 -12.07
N LEU A 199 -23.60 -23.44 -12.43
CA LEU A 199 -24.16 -23.47 -13.79
C LEU A 199 -23.10 -23.08 -14.84
N LEU A 200 -22.36 -21.99 -14.61
CA LEU A 200 -21.30 -21.57 -15.52
C LEU A 200 -20.15 -22.59 -15.60
N LEU A 201 -19.83 -23.27 -14.49
CA LEU A 201 -18.81 -24.32 -14.50
C LEU A 201 -19.27 -25.54 -15.31
N ASP A 202 -20.55 -25.87 -15.30
CA ASP A 202 -21.12 -26.95 -16.10
C ASP A 202 -21.20 -26.59 -17.59
N GLU A 203 -21.47 -25.31 -17.92
CA GLU A 203 -21.54 -24.82 -19.30
C GLU A 203 -20.16 -24.74 -19.96
N ILE A 204 -19.14 -24.24 -19.25
CA ILE A 204 -17.79 -23.99 -19.79
C ILE A 204 -16.68 -24.46 -18.84
N PRO A 205 -16.59 -25.77 -18.53
CA PRO A 205 -15.72 -26.29 -17.48
C PRO A 205 -14.24 -25.99 -17.70
N THR A 206 -13.78 -25.99 -18.97
CA THR A 206 -12.36 -25.91 -19.31
C THR A 206 -11.84 -24.49 -19.48
N VAL A 207 -12.72 -23.52 -19.77
CA VAL A 207 -12.34 -22.13 -20.08
C VAL A 207 -12.65 -21.19 -18.92
N LEU A 208 -13.46 -21.61 -17.94
CA LEU A 208 -13.89 -20.74 -16.85
C LEU A 208 -12.72 -20.33 -15.93
N THR A 209 -12.32 -19.08 -16.05
CA THR A 209 -11.33 -18.43 -15.18
C THR A 209 -12.00 -17.61 -14.07
N ALA A 210 -11.26 -17.33 -12.99
CA ALA A 210 -11.75 -16.47 -11.91
C ALA A 210 -12.06 -15.04 -12.39
N LYS A 211 -11.33 -14.55 -13.39
CA LYS A 211 -11.59 -13.24 -14.01
C LYS A 211 -12.94 -13.21 -14.71
N MET A 212 -13.19 -14.17 -15.60
CA MET A 212 -14.47 -14.29 -16.31
C MET A 212 -15.64 -14.48 -15.34
N LEU A 213 -15.46 -15.32 -14.31
CA LEU A 213 -16.50 -15.50 -13.29
C LEU A 213 -16.75 -14.19 -12.51
N GLY A 214 -15.71 -13.41 -12.22
CA GLY A 214 -15.83 -12.10 -11.58
C GLY A 214 -16.65 -11.12 -12.39
N GLU A 215 -16.41 -11.06 -13.70
CA GLU A 215 -17.17 -10.24 -14.65
C GLU A 215 -18.66 -10.66 -14.70
N HIS A 216 -18.95 -11.96 -14.80
CA HIS A 216 -20.33 -12.46 -14.80
C HIS A 216 -21.10 -12.24 -13.49
N LEU A 217 -20.41 -12.31 -12.34
CA LEU A 217 -21.04 -12.17 -11.02
C LEU A 217 -21.00 -10.74 -10.46
N GLY A 218 -20.33 -9.81 -11.14
CA GLY A 218 -20.09 -8.45 -10.66
C GLY A 218 -19.29 -8.41 -9.35
N VAL A 219 -18.27 -9.27 -9.21
CA VAL A 219 -17.44 -9.36 -8.00
C VAL A 219 -15.95 -9.26 -8.34
N HIS A 220 -15.16 -8.77 -7.38
CA HIS A 220 -13.71 -8.69 -7.52
C HIS A 220 -13.10 -10.08 -7.81
N PRO A 221 -12.06 -10.21 -8.66
CA PRO A 221 -11.47 -11.48 -9.08
C PRO A 221 -11.06 -12.41 -7.91
N VAL A 222 -10.55 -11.85 -6.82
CA VAL A 222 -10.18 -12.61 -5.60
C VAL A 222 -11.40 -13.29 -4.96
N HIS A 223 -12.56 -12.65 -4.96
CA HIS A 223 -13.79 -13.25 -4.46
C HIS A 223 -14.34 -14.29 -5.43
N ALA A 224 -14.24 -14.03 -6.74
CA ALA A 224 -14.62 -14.98 -7.78
C ALA A 224 -13.76 -16.26 -7.70
N GLU A 225 -12.46 -16.15 -7.46
CA GLU A 225 -11.57 -17.31 -7.29
C GLU A 225 -12.04 -18.22 -6.14
N ARG A 226 -12.40 -17.63 -4.99
CA ARG A 226 -12.94 -18.39 -3.86
C ARG A 226 -14.25 -19.10 -4.19
N ILE A 227 -15.14 -18.44 -4.95
CA ILE A 227 -16.43 -19.01 -5.38
C ILE A 227 -16.20 -20.13 -6.39
N LEU A 228 -15.34 -19.91 -7.39
CA LEU A 228 -14.99 -20.90 -8.42
C LEU A 228 -14.37 -22.15 -7.81
N ARG A 229 -13.45 -21.98 -6.85
CA ARG A 229 -12.86 -23.11 -6.12
C ARG A 229 -13.91 -23.91 -5.36
N ALA A 230 -14.87 -23.24 -4.71
CA ALA A 230 -15.95 -23.92 -4.01
C ALA A 230 -16.85 -24.72 -4.98
N ALA A 231 -17.22 -24.12 -6.12
CA ALA A 231 -17.99 -24.80 -7.16
C ALA A 231 -17.24 -26.03 -7.73
N ARG A 232 -15.93 -25.89 -8.00
CA ARG A 232 -15.08 -27.01 -8.44
C ARG A 232 -15.01 -28.12 -7.40
N LEU A 233 -14.89 -27.77 -6.12
CA LEU A 233 -14.86 -28.76 -5.03
C LEU A 233 -16.19 -29.53 -4.93
N ASP A 234 -17.31 -28.84 -5.05
CA ASP A 234 -18.64 -29.47 -5.07
C ASP A 234 -18.78 -30.42 -6.26
N LYS A 235 -18.33 -30.02 -7.45
CA LYS A 235 -18.32 -30.88 -8.64
C LYS A 235 -17.48 -32.15 -8.44
N VAL A 236 -16.30 -32.03 -7.83
CA VAL A 236 -15.47 -33.21 -7.52
C VAL A 236 -16.15 -34.14 -6.53
N ARG A 237 -16.92 -33.62 -5.57
CA ARG A 237 -17.71 -34.44 -4.64
C ARG A 237 -18.81 -35.21 -5.38
N GLU A 238 -19.50 -34.57 -6.33
CA GLU A 238 -20.48 -35.24 -7.19
C GLU A 238 -19.82 -36.35 -8.02
N MET A 239 -18.66 -36.07 -8.62
CA MET A 239 -17.90 -37.07 -9.36
C MET A 239 -17.45 -38.25 -8.49
N LEU A 240 -17.01 -38.00 -7.25
CA LEU A 240 -16.65 -39.04 -6.28
C LEU A 240 -17.84 -39.90 -5.86
N ALA A 241 -19.04 -39.30 -5.76
CA ALA A 241 -20.26 -40.05 -5.46
C ALA A 241 -20.61 -41.03 -6.60
N GLY A 242 -20.37 -40.65 -7.86
CA GLY A 242 -20.55 -41.53 -9.01
C GLY A 242 -19.40 -42.52 -9.23
N ASN A 243 -18.17 -42.16 -8.84
CA ASN A 243 -16.98 -42.98 -9.00
C ASN A 243 -16.04 -42.83 -7.77
N PRO A 244 -16.11 -43.75 -6.79
CA PRO A 244 -15.25 -43.68 -5.60
C PRO A 244 -13.74 -43.74 -5.91
N ASN A 245 -13.38 -44.38 -7.04
CA ASN A 245 -12.00 -44.55 -7.49
C ASN A 245 -11.52 -43.44 -8.42
N LEU A 246 -12.19 -42.27 -8.42
CA LEU A 246 -11.84 -41.12 -9.26
C LEU A 246 -10.34 -40.79 -9.23
N LEU A 247 -9.73 -40.69 -10.40
CA LEU A 247 -8.31 -40.36 -10.54
C LEU A 247 -8.10 -38.85 -10.66
N VAL A 248 -6.88 -38.40 -10.40
CA VAL A 248 -6.52 -36.98 -10.52
C VAL A 248 -6.64 -36.50 -11.98
N ALA A 249 -6.33 -37.37 -12.95
CA ALA A 249 -6.45 -37.08 -14.37
C ALA A 249 -7.91 -36.79 -14.77
N ASP A 250 -8.86 -37.58 -14.29
CA ASP A 250 -10.30 -37.40 -14.56
C ASP A 250 -10.80 -36.04 -14.05
N VAL A 251 -10.35 -35.64 -12.85
CA VAL A 251 -10.65 -34.32 -12.26
C VAL A 251 -10.02 -33.19 -13.07
N GLN A 252 -8.80 -33.41 -13.54
CA GLN A 252 -8.06 -32.42 -14.32
C GLN A 252 -8.73 -32.16 -15.66
N GLU A 253 -9.14 -33.22 -16.36
CA GLU A 253 -9.83 -33.16 -17.64
C GLU A 253 -11.23 -32.55 -17.47
N ALA A 254 -12.03 -33.05 -16.52
CA ALA A 254 -13.41 -32.61 -16.31
C ALA A 254 -13.53 -31.12 -15.91
N LEU A 255 -12.50 -30.56 -15.26
CA LEU A 255 -12.48 -29.16 -14.81
C LEU A 255 -11.53 -28.26 -15.61
N GLY A 256 -10.93 -28.79 -16.70
CA GLY A 256 -9.88 -28.16 -17.50
C GLY A 256 -8.80 -27.45 -16.69
N LEU A 257 -8.28 -28.14 -15.67
CA LEU A 257 -7.22 -27.60 -14.84
C LEU A 257 -5.87 -27.78 -15.53
N ASN A 258 -5.17 -26.68 -15.80
CA ASN A 258 -3.84 -26.74 -16.42
C ASN A 258 -2.76 -27.31 -15.48
N VAL A 259 -3.01 -27.33 -14.17
CA VAL A 259 -2.03 -27.70 -13.15
C VAL A 259 -2.50 -28.95 -12.41
N HIS A 260 -1.81 -30.08 -12.61
CA HIS A 260 -2.09 -31.36 -11.96
C HIS A 260 -2.14 -31.26 -10.43
N ALA A 261 -1.29 -30.42 -9.82
CA ALA A 261 -1.29 -30.19 -8.37
C ALA A 261 -2.62 -29.60 -7.85
N HIS A 262 -3.31 -28.78 -8.65
CA HIS A 262 -4.61 -28.22 -8.27
C HIS A 262 -5.71 -29.29 -8.28
N ALA A 263 -5.74 -30.14 -9.31
CA ALA A 263 -6.66 -31.27 -9.38
C ALA A 263 -6.45 -32.23 -8.20
N LYS A 264 -5.18 -32.57 -7.91
CA LYS A 264 -4.79 -33.41 -6.76
C LYS A 264 -5.29 -32.83 -5.43
N LYS A 265 -5.11 -31.52 -5.24
CA LYS A 265 -5.55 -30.82 -4.02
C LYS A 265 -7.06 -30.85 -3.86
N LEU A 266 -7.82 -30.57 -4.92
CA LEU A 266 -9.30 -30.61 -4.88
C LEU A 266 -9.81 -32.02 -4.57
N LEU A 267 -9.25 -33.05 -5.21
CA LEU A 267 -9.61 -34.45 -4.95
C LEU A 267 -9.34 -34.86 -3.50
N HIS A 268 -8.18 -34.49 -2.97
CA HIS A 268 -7.82 -34.79 -1.57
C HIS A 268 -8.74 -34.09 -0.58
N GLU A 269 -9.04 -32.79 -0.79
CA GLU A 269 -9.96 -32.03 0.05
C GLU A 269 -11.39 -32.58 -0.01
N ALA A 270 -11.85 -33.01 -1.19
CA ALA A 270 -13.18 -33.61 -1.35
C ALA A 270 -13.29 -34.94 -0.59
N ARG A 271 -12.27 -35.81 -0.69
CA ARG A 271 -12.22 -37.08 0.07
C ARG A 271 -12.18 -36.86 1.57
N LYS A 272 -11.34 -35.92 2.04
CA LYS A 272 -11.24 -35.60 3.46
C LYS A 272 -12.58 -35.13 4.02
N ALA A 273 -13.27 -34.23 3.31
CA ALA A 273 -14.58 -33.76 3.73
C ALA A 273 -15.63 -34.89 3.77
N GLY A 274 -15.57 -35.85 2.85
CA GLY A 274 -16.46 -37.02 2.87
C GLY A 274 -16.19 -37.96 4.06
N ALA A 275 -14.93 -38.11 4.48
CA ALA A 275 -14.55 -38.92 5.63
C ALA A 275 -15.00 -38.30 6.98
N ASP A 276 -15.01 -36.97 7.08
CA ASP A 276 -15.46 -36.26 8.30
C ASP A 276 -17.00 -36.28 8.48
N THR A 277 -17.77 -36.80 7.50
CA THR A 277 -19.24 -36.83 7.53
C THR A 277 -19.82 -38.22 7.79
N GLN A 278 -18.97 -39.25 7.96
CA GLN A 278 -19.33 -40.62 8.35
C GLN A 278 -19.01 -40.87 9.82
#